data_AF-A0AAW1KIP3-F1
#
_entry.id   AF-A0AAW1KIP3-F1
#
_cell.length_a   1.000
_cell.length_b   1.000
_cell.length_c   1.000
_cell.angle_alpha   90.00
_cell.angle_beta   90.00
_cell.angle_gamma   90.00
#
_symmetry.space_group_name_H-M   'P 1'
#
loop_
_entity.id
_entity.type
_entity.pdbx_description
1 polymer ?
#
loop_
_entity_poly.entity_id
_entity_poly.type
_entity_poly.pdbx_seq_one_letter_code
_entity_poly.pdbx_strand_id
1 'polypeptide(L)'
;MDPLFVGLIFSVFQGDKGSVGNQFQLTCFQANSSSEKRDVQVIIKNSPLEQYNLQEIAKLPRILAQEEVQKHDEENNDCEDLLAELHNEAYKTLNLVHLISKVSRPLYEDLEARLNATNIRIRELEKVKKKLIEALIV
;
A
#
# COMPACT_ATOMS: atom_id res chain seq x y z
N MET A 1 22.43 0.36 -17.47
CA MET A 1 21.97 -0.03 -16.13
C MET A 1 22.78 0.78 -15.13
N ASP A 2 22.12 1.38 -14.14
CA ASP A 2 22.80 2.17 -13.10
C ASP A 2 23.57 1.22 -12.14
N PRO A 3 24.89 1.36 -11.99
CA PRO A 3 25.68 0.51 -11.09
C PRO A 3 25.27 0.67 -9.61
N LEU A 4 24.55 1.73 -9.23
CA LEU A 4 24.08 1.99 -7.87
C LEU A 4 22.65 1.49 -7.61
N PHE A 5 22.03 0.80 -8.58
CA PHE A 5 20.69 0.25 -8.40
C PHE A 5 20.66 -0.82 -7.30
N VAL A 6 19.68 -0.71 -6.41
CA VAL A 6 19.44 -1.66 -5.31
C VAL A 6 18.06 -2.28 -5.43
N GLY A 7 17.96 -3.56 -5.08
CA GLY A 7 16.70 -4.29 -5.00
C GLY A 7 16.20 -4.40 -3.56
N LEU A 8 14.90 -4.24 -3.36
CA LEU A 8 14.23 -4.47 -2.08
C LEU A 8 13.25 -5.64 -2.22
N ILE A 9 13.28 -6.56 -1.26
CA ILE A 9 12.36 -7.70 -1.18
C ILE A 9 11.61 -7.61 0.15
N PHE A 10 10.28 -7.59 0.05
CA PHE A 10 9.36 -7.65 1.18
C PHE A 10 8.77 -9.06 1.24
N SER A 11 9.16 -9.84 2.25
CA SER A 11 8.48 -11.10 2.56
C SER A 11 7.39 -10.82 3.58
N VAL A 12 6.16 -11.06 3.16
CA VAL A 12 4.94 -10.88 3.97
C VAL A 12 4.24 -12.23 4.17
N PHE A 13 3.37 -12.32 5.17
CA PHE A 13 2.60 -13.53 5.52
C PHE A 13 3.46 -14.76 5.87
N GLN A 14 4.60 -14.55 6.54
CA GLN A 14 5.36 -15.66 7.12
C GLN A 14 4.66 -16.10 8.42
N GLY A 15 3.78 -17.09 8.31
CA GLY A 15 3.12 -17.72 9.46
C GLY A 15 3.69 -19.12 9.66
N ASP A 16 4.44 -19.32 10.73
CA ASP A 16 4.87 -20.65 11.14
C ASP A 16 3.84 -21.25 12.10
N LYS A 17 3.49 -22.54 11.96
CA LYS A 17 2.35 -23.16 12.67
C LYS A 17 2.48 -23.13 14.21
N GLY A 18 3.63 -22.74 14.75
CA GLY A 18 3.89 -22.56 16.18
C GLY A 18 4.07 -21.10 16.65
N SER A 19 4.05 -20.11 15.74
CA SER A 19 4.18 -18.69 16.08
C SER A 19 2.80 -18.02 16.12
N VAL A 20 2.53 -17.26 17.18
CA VAL A 20 1.25 -16.52 17.35
C VAL A 20 1.21 -15.26 16.47
N GLY A 21 2.32 -14.87 15.84
CA GLY A 21 2.44 -13.63 15.05
C GLY A 21 2.85 -13.88 13.60
N ASN A 22 2.29 -13.07 12.70
CA ASN A 22 2.79 -12.93 11.33
C ASN A 22 4.17 -12.27 11.36
N GLN A 23 5.14 -12.89 10.71
CA GLN A 23 6.47 -12.31 10.51
C GLN A 23 6.53 -11.57 9.16
N PHE A 24 7.23 -10.43 9.17
CA PHE A 24 7.57 -9.64 8.00
C PHE A 24 9.10 -9.50 7.94
N GLN A 25 9.67 -9.63 6.75
CA GLN A 25 11.11 -9.50 6.53
C GLN A 25 11.40 -8.58 5.35
N LEU A 26 12.27 -7.60 5.55
CA LEU A 26 12.80 -6.73 4.51
C LEU A 26 14.25 -7.10 4.22
N THR A 27 14.57 -7.37 2.96
CA THR A 27 15.93 -7.64 2.49
C THR A 27 16.29 -6.65 1.40
N CYS A 28 17.46 -6.02 1.51
CA CYS A 28 18.03 -5.17 0.46
C CYS A 28 19.29 -5.79 -0.08
N PHE A 29 19.42 -5.77 -1.41
CA PHE A 29 20.53 -6.40 -2.07
C PHE A 29 20.95 -5.64 -3.32
N GLN A 30 22.18 -5.91 -3.75
CA GLN A 30 22.73 -5.43 -5.00
C GLN A 30 23.32 -6.62 -5.75
N ALA A 31 23.03 -6.73 -7.04
CA ALA A 31 23.64 -7.73 -7.92
C ALA A 31 24.97 -7.19 -8.44
N ASN A 32 26.04 -7.99 -8.35
CA ASN A 32 27.30 -7.68 -9.02
C ASN A 32 27.36 -8.32 -10.42
N SER A 33 28.38 -7.98 -11.19
CA SER A 33 28.61 -8.51 -12.56
C SER A 33 28.84 -10.02 -12.62
N SER A 34 29.10 -10.68 -11.48
CA SER A 34 29.20 -12.14 -11.36
C SER A 34 27.90 -12.81 -10.91
N SER A 35 26.78 -12.08 -10.87
CA SER A 35 25.46 -12.55 -10.41
C SER A 35 25.41 -12.96 -8.93
N GLU A 36 26.38 -12.54 -8.13
CA GLU A 36 26.37 -12.76 -6.69
C GLU A 36 25.55 -11.67 -6.01
N LYS A 37 24.73 -12.09 -5.04
CA LYS A 37 23.95 -11.21 -4.20
C LYS A 37 24.84 -10.62 -3.11
N ARG A 38 24.97 -9.30 -3.06
CA ARG A 38 25.53 -8.58 -1.92
C ARG A 38 24.40 -7.98 -1.09
N ASP A 39 24.36 -8.31 0.20
CA ASP A 39 23.41 -7.68 1.12
C ASP A 39 23.84 -6.22 1.42
N VAL A 40 22.85 -5.32 1.40
CA VAL A 40 23.04 -3.89 1.68
C VAL A 40 22.24 -3.53 2.92
N GLN A 41 22.86 -2.79 3.84
CA GLN A 41 22.17 -2.37 5.07
C GLN A 41 21.09 -1.33 4.75
N VAL A 42 19.89 -1.53 5.28
CA VAL A 42 18.77 -0.56 5.19
C VAL A 42 18.58 0.11 6.54
N ILE A 43 18.42 1.43 6.52
CA ILE A 43 18.05 2.22 7.70
C ILE A 43 16.73 2.94 7.38
N ILE A 44 15.66 2.57 8.09
CA ILE A 44 14.36 3.24 7.97
C ILE A 44 14.37 4.48 8.87
N LYS A 45 14.33 5.66 8.27
CA LYS A 45 14.23 6.93 8.99
C LYS A 45 12.76 7.30 9.17
N ASN A 46 12.43 7.88 10.32
CA ASN A 46 11.10 8.44 10.53
C ASN A 46 10.89 9.64 9.61
N SER A 47 9.82 9.62 8.83
CA SER A 47 9.43 10.69 7.92
C SER A 47 7.93 10.91 8.02
N PRO A 48 7.45 12.18 7.96
CA PRO A 48 6.02 12.42 7.76
C PRO A 48 5.55 11.79 6.44
N LEU A 49 4.25 11.51 6.37
CA LEU A 49 3.65 11.04 5.13
C LEU A 49 3.36 12.25 4.26
N GLU A 50 4.09 12.35 3.17
CA GLU A 50 3.98 13.46 2.23
C GLU A 50 2.87 13.21 1.21
N GLN A 51 2.47 14.28 0.51
CA GLN A 51 1.41 14.21 -0.49
C GLN A 51 1.71 13.18 -1.59
N TYR A 52 2.97 13.07 -2.03
CA TYR A 52 3.35 12.09 -3.05
C TYR A 52 3.16 10.65 -2.55
N ASN A 53 3.45 10.36 -1.27
CA ASN A 53 3.21 9.03 -0.72
C ASN A 53 1.71 8.68 -0.72
N LEU A 54 0.87 9.64 -0.30
CA LEU A 54 -0.58 9.47 -0.31
C LEU A 54 -1.12 9.24 -1.73
N GLN A 55 -0.63 10.00 -2.70
CA GLN A 55 -1.02 9.84 -4.10
C GLN A 55 -0.65 8.46 -4.63
N GLU A 56 0.56 7.96 -4.36
CA GLU A 56 0.96 6.62 -4.81
C GLU A 56 0.13 5.52 -4.13
N ILE A 57 -0.14 5.63 -2.82
CA ILE A 57 -0.98 4.65 -2.11
C ILE A 57 -2.41 4.64 -2.69
N ALA A 58 -2.98 5.81 -2.99
CA ALA A 58 -4.31 5.94 -3.57
C ALA A 58 -4.41 5.44 -5.03
N LYS A 59 -3.28 5.29 -5.74
CA LYS A 59 -3.27 4.71 -7.09
C LYS A 59 -3.44 3.20 -7.09
N LEU A 60 -3.07 2.48 -6.02
CA LEU A 60 -3.11 1.02 -6.00
C LEU A 60 -4.51 0.44 -6.32
N PRO A 61 -5.61 0.87 -5.68
CA PRO A 61 -6.94 0.37 -6.03
C PRO A 61 -7.32 0.65 -7.49
N ARG A 62 -6.89 1.80 -8.03
CA ARG A 62 -7.14 2.17 -9.42
C ARG A 62 -6.39 1.26 -10.39
N ILE A 63 -5.13 0.93 -10.10
CA ILE A 63 -4.32 0.03 -10.92
C ILE A 63 -4.98 -1.35 -10.97
N LEU A 64 -5.34 -1.91 -9.81
CA LEU A 64 -5.97 -3.23 -9.73
C LEU A 64 -7.34 -3.28 -10.44
N ALA A 65 -8.14 -2.22 -10.34
CA ALA A 65 -9.41 -2.14 -11.07
C ALA A 65 -9.19 -2.06 -12.60
N GLN A 66 -8.16 -1.36 -13.04
CA GLN A 66 -7.81 -1.29 -14.46
C GLN A 66 -7.32 -2.63 -15.00
N GLU A 67 -6.48 -3.35 -14.24
CA GLU A 67 -6.02 -4.70 -14.59
C GLU A 67 -7.19 -5.68 -14.74
N GLU A 68 -8.16 -5.63 -13.83
CA GLU A 68 -9.35 -6.51 -13.90
C GLU A 68 -10.23 -6.20 -15.11
N VAL A 69 -10.46 -4.91 -15.39
CA VAL A 69 -11.24 -4.49 -16.57
C VAL A 69 -10.52 -4.88 -17.85
N GLN A 70 -9.21 -4.65 -17.94
CA GLN A 70 -8.44 -5.02 -19.13
C GLN A 70 -8.47 -6.53 -19.39
N LYS A 71 -8.30 -7.34 -18.33
CA LYS A 71 -8.39 -8.80 -18.44
C LYS A 71 -9.77 -9.24 -18.96
N HIS A 72 -10.84 -8.67 -18.40
CA HIS A 72 -12.19 -8.96 -18.86
C HIS A 72 -12.38 -8.59 -20.33
N ASP A 73 -11.93 -7.41 -20.74
CA ASP A 73 -12.11 -6.94 -22.11
C ASP A 73 -11.30 -7.80 -23.10
N GLU A 74 -10.11 -8.26 -22.72
CA GLU A 74 -9.31 -9.22 -23.51
C GLU A 74 -10.03 -10.59 -23.65
N GLU A 75 -10.67 -11.08 -22.59
CA GLU A 75 -11.38 -12.37 -22.58
C GLU A 75 -12.76 -12.33 -23.26
N ASN A 76 -13.42 -11.17 -23.28
CA ASN A 76 -14.81 -11.04 -23.75
C ASN A 76 -14.92 -10.53 -25.20
N ASN A 77 -13.84 -10.04 -25.82
CA ASN A 77 -13.87 -9.46 -27.18
C ASN A 77 -14.33 -10.44 -28.28
N ASP A 78 -14.12 -11.75 -28.10
CA ASP A 78 -14.46 -12.78 -29.10
C ASP A 78 -15.62 -13.69 -28.63
N CYS A 79 -16.35 -13.31 -27.58
CA CYS A 79 -17.42 -14.13 -27.02
C CYS A 79 -18.74 -13.97 -27.78
N GLU A 80 -19.07 -14.92 -28.67
CA GLU A 80 -20.34 -14.91 -29.43
C GLU A 80 -21.55 -15.46 -28.64
N ASP A 81 -21.32 -16.16 -27.52
CA ASP A 81 -22.38 -16.72 -26.68
C ASP A 81 -22.86 -15.73 -25.60
N LEU A 82 -24.13 -15.35 -25.69
CA LEU A 82 -24.79 -14.43 -24.75
C LEU A 82 -24.78 -14.94 -23.30
N LEU A 83 -24.83 -16.26 -23.08
CA LEU A 83 -24.78 -16.81 -21.71
C LEU A 83 -23.37 -16.70 -21.11
N ALA A 84 -22.35 -16.86 -21.94
CA ALA A 84 -20.96 -16.67 -21.53
C ALA A 84 -20.63 -15.19 -21.29
N GLU A 85 -21.15 -14.28 -22.14
CA GLU A 85 -21.04 -12.83 -21.92
C GLU A 85 -21.67 -12.42 -20.58
N LEU A 86 -22.89 -12.88 -20.29
CA LEU A 86 -23.56 -12.60 -19.02
C LEU A 86 -22.78 -13.14 -17.83
N HIS A 87 -22.20 -14.33 -17.96
CA HIS A 87 -21.35 -14.91 -16.91
C HIS A 87 -20.10 -14.06 -16.67
N ASN A 88 -19.41 -13.66 -17.73
CA ASN A 88 -18.18 -12.87 -17.66
C ASN A 88 -18.42 -11.50 -17.01
N GLU A 89 -19.52 -10.82 -17.40
CA GLU A 89 -19.91 -9.54 -16.80
C GLU A 89 -20.28 -9.66 -15.30
N ALA A 90 -20.98 -10.75 -14.94
CA ALA A 90 -21.26 -11.04 -13.54
C ALA A 90 -19.98 -11.32 -12.75
N TYR A 91 -19.02 -12.03 -13.35
CA TYR A 91 -17.73 -12.36 -12.74
C TYR A 91 -16.86 -11.11 -12.55
N LYS A 92 -16.77 -10.24 -13.55
CA LYS A 92 -16.12 -8.92 -13.47
C LYS A 92 -16.69 -8.10 -12.31
N THR A 93 -18.02 -8.04 -12.22
CA THR A 93 -18.70 -7.30 -11.14
C THR A 93 -18.32 -7.87 -9.77
N LEU A 94 -18.30 -9.19 -9.62
CA LEU A 94 -17.92 -9.85 -8.36
C LEU A 94 -16.48 -9.51 -7.95
N ASN A 95 -15.53 -9.56 -8.89
CA ASN A 95 -14.13 -9.27 -8.64
C ASN A 95 -13.90 -7.80 -8.26
N LEU A 96 -14.57 -6.86 -8.95
CA LEU A 96 -14.51 -5.44 -8.61
C LEU A 96 -15.08 -5.15 -7.22
N VAL A 97 -16.21 -5.79 -6.85
CA VAL A 97 -16.76 -5.68 -5.50
C VAL A 97 -15.80 -6.25 -4.46
N HIS A 98 -15.16 -7.38 -4.77
CA HIS A 98 -14.15 -7.98 -3.90
C HIS A 98 -12.96 -7.05 -3.68
N LEU A 99 -12.45 -6.42 -4.74
CA LEU A 99 -11.39 -5.42 -4.70
C LEU A 99 -11.75 -4.23 -3.79
N ILE A 100 -12.95 -3.68 -3.97
CA ILE A 100 -13.44 -2.56 -3.16
C ILE A 100 -13.48 -2.97 -1.68
N SER A 101 -14.00 -4.15 -1.38
CA SER A 101 -14.14 -4.68 -0.02
C SER A 101 -12.79 -4.93 0.66
N LYS A 102 -11.81 -5.49 -0.07
CA LYS A 102 -10.52 -5.92 0.52
C LYS A 102 -9.42 -4.87 0.47
N VAL A 103 -9.46 -3.94 -0.47
CA VAL A 103 -8.39 -2.96 -0.69
C VAL A 103 -8.90 -1.54 -0.44
N SER A 104 -9.91 -1.11 -1.19
CA SER A 104 -10.34 0.30 -1.18
C SER A 104 -10.94 0.72 0.16
N ARG A 105 -11.82 -0.11 0.72
CA ARG A 105 -12.51 0.19 1.98
C ARG A 105 -11.55 0.25 3.17
N PRO A 106 -10.68 -0.76 3.42
CA PRO A 106 -9.70 -0.67 4.50
C PRO A 106 -8.75 0.51 4.36
N LEU A 107 -8.33 0.84 3.13
CA LEU A 107 -7.48 2.01 2.88
C LEU A 107 -8.19 3.32 3.26
N TYR A 108 -9.46 3.47 2.87
CA TYR A 108 -10.25 4.65 3.21
C TYR A 108 -10.45 4.78 4.73
N GLU A 109 -10.84 3.68 5.39
CA GLU A 109 -11.04 3.63 6.84
C GLU A 109 -9.75 3.98 7.61
N ASP A 110 -8.58 3.49 7.16
CA ASP A 110 -7.29 3.80 7.78
C ASP A 110 -6.88 5.27 7.59
N LEU A 111 -7.09 5.83 6.40
CA LEU A 111 -6.82 7.25 6.13
C LEU A 111 -7.72 8.17 6.96
N GLU A 112 -8.99 7.83 7.12
CA GLU A 112 -9.94 8.57 7.97
C GLU A 112 -9.54 8.49 9.45
N ALA A 113 -9.24 7.30 9.95
CA ALA A 113 -8.78 7.10 11.32
C ALA A 113 -7.50 7.90 11.61
N ARG A 114 -6.56 7.91 10.66
CA ARG A 114 -5.32 8.68 10.75
C ARG A 114 -5.56 10.18 10.75
N LEU A 115 -6.47 10.68 9.91
CA LEU A 115 -6.84 12.09 9.89
C LEU A 115 -7.40 12.53 11.25
N ASN A 116 -8.29 11.72 11.81
CA ASN A 116 -8.87 11.97 13.14
C ASN A 116 -7.81 11.98 14.24
N ALA A 117 -6.92 10.98 14.28
CA ALA A 117 -5.83 10.91 15.25
C ALA A 117 -4.87 12.12 15.12
N THR A 118 -4.57 12.53 13.89
CA THR A 118 -3.70 13.68 13.62
C THR A 118 -4.34 14.99 14.09
N ASN A 119 -5.63 15.19 13.83
CA ASN A 119 -6.38 16.37 14.28
C ASN A 119 -6.43 16.48 15.82
N ILE A 120 -6.60 15.35 16.52
CA ILE A 120 -6.53 15.32 17.99
C ILE A 120 -5.14 15.74 18.46
N ARG A 121 -4.09 15.16 17.87
CA ARG A 121 -2.69 15.48 18.21
C ARG A 121 -2.35 16.94 17.94
N ILE A 122 -2.84 17.54 16.86
CA ILE A 122 -2.64 18.97 16.56
C ILE A 122 -3.22 19.83 17.69
N ARG A 123 -4.47 19.56 18.12
CA ARG A 123 -5.12 20.31 19.20
C ARG A 123 -4.36 20.21 20.53
N GLU A 124 -3.79 19.04 20.83
CA GLU A 124 -2.96 18.85 22.03
C GLU A 124 -1.65 19.63 21.94
N LEU A 125 -0.98 19.57 20.79
CA LEU A 125 0.26 20.31 20.55
C LEU A 125 0.04 21.82 20.59
N GLU A 126 -1.10 22.33 20.12
CA GLU A 126 -1.47 23.74 20.25
C GLU A 126 -1.64 24.17 21.72
N LYS A 127 -2.26 23.33 22.55
CA LYS A 127 -2.39 23.59 23.99
C LYS A 127 -1.01 23.62 24.67
N VAL A 128 -0.14 22.67 24.34
CA VAL A 128 1.23 22.62 24.87
C VAL A 128 2.03 23.83 24.42
N LYS A 129 1.92 24.22 23.14
CA LYS A 129 2.58 25.41 22.59
C LYS A 129 2.17 26.67 23.36
N LYS A 130 0.87 26.87 23.63
CA LYS A 130 0.38 28.02 24.42
C LYS A 130 0.99 28.05 25.82
N LYS A 131 0.94 26.92 26.54
CA LYS A 131 1.53 26.81 27.88
C LYS A 131 3.04 27.10 27.90
N LEU A 132 3.77 26.62 26.90
CA LEU A 132 5.21 26.86 26.80
C LEU A 132 5.52 28.32 26.51
N ILE A 133 4.74 28.99 25.66
CA ILE A 133 4.90 30.42 25.37
C ILE A 133 4.61 31.25 26.62
N GLU A 134 3.55 30.94 27.35
CA GLU A 134 3.21 31.60 28.63
C GLU A 134 4.35 31.43 29.66
N ALA A 135 4.94 30.24 29.75
CA ALA A 135 6.06 29.95 30.65
C ALA A 135 7.39 30.60 30.24
N LEU A 136 7.53 31.07 28.99
CA LEU A 136 8.75 31.71 28.48
C LEU A 136 8.73 33.24 28.62
N ILE A 137 7.55 33.81 28.91
CA ILE A 137 7.33 35.25 29.10
C ILE A 137 7.46 35.64 30.59
N VAL A 138 7.46 34.66 31.50
CA VAL A 138 7.76 34.80 32.94
C VAL A 138 9.24 34.53 33.19
#